data_AF-A0A7J2M989-F1
#
_entry.id   AF-A0A7J2M989-F1
#
_cell.length_a   1.000
_cell.length_b   1.000
_cell.length_c   1.000
_cell.angle_alpha   90.00
_cell.angle_beta   90.00
_cell.angle_gamma   90.00
#
_symmetry.space_group_name_H-M   'P 1'
#
loop_
_entity.id
_entity.type
_entity.pdbx_description
1 polymer ?
#
loop_
_entity_poly.entity_id
_entity_poly.type
_entity_poly.pdbx_seq_one_letter_code
_entity_poly.pdbx_strand_id
1 'polypeptide(L)'
;MWVGIDDTDSVQGGCTTYVATEVITQMEYDLIGLPRLVRLNPNIPWKTRGNGAMALHVGIGGGKRHMIGEIEGKPVYCYSHRKREANFSEMATLLEKIIRRHMKRDAQPAYVISTRKPPASLYWKAVRTLVEKEEVMAELDGTAEYRLYNGGRGIIGASAAISWRPGDRTYELITYGNEKWIERESVIAMDRACPGTFNNYDYRNEYIALLPKSTSPVFYGIRGDSVEELYRAKEMLVTSKEERWLIFETNQATDDHLQRKKISQVKPYESVIVKGYVKREPYVIKGG
;
A
#
# COMPACT_ATOMS: atom_id res chain seq x y z
N MET A 1 12.83 -6.43 -11.94
CA MET A 1 11.99 -7.55 -11.54
C MET A 1 10.95 -6.97 -10.62
N TRP A 2 9.70 -7.27 -10.84
CA TRP A 2 8.62 -6.85 -9.95
C TRP A 2 8.40 -7.92 -8.89
N VAL A 3 8.23 -7.48 -7.66
CA VAL A 3 7.91 -8.31 -6.50
C VAL A 3 6.64 -7.76 -5.87
N GLY A 4 5.59 -8.55 -5.85
CA GLY A 4 4.33 -8.26 -5.19
C GLY A 4 4.23 -9.03 -3.87
N ILE A 5 3.72 -8.39 -2.81
CA ILE A 5 3.54 -9.02 -1.49
C ILE A 5 2.21 -8.54 -0.91
N ASP A 6 1.42 -9.45 -0.37
CA ASP A 6 0.18 -9.10 0.31
C ASP A 6 -0.19 -10.11 1.41
N ASP A 7 -1.14 -9.72 2.26
CA ASP A 7 -1.79 -10.54 3.29
C ASP A 7 -0.78 -11.16 4.28
N THR A 8 0.16 -10.34 4.74
CA THR A 8 1.14 -10.74 5.77
C THR A 8 0.73 -10.28 7.17
N ASP A 9 -0.18 -9.32 7.25
CA ASP A 9 -0.76 -8.76 8.47
C ASP A 9 -2.06 -9.47 8.86
N SER A 10 -2.55 -9.19 10.06
CA SER A 10 -3.87 -9.61 10.48
C SER A 10 -4.57 -8.57 11.34
N VAL A 11 -5.84 -8.82 11.67
CA VAL A 11 -6.61 -7.93 12.55
C VAL A 11 -5.96 -7.78 13.93
N GLN A 12 -5.18 -8.77 14.36
CA GLN A 12 -4.48 -8.81 15.65
C GLN A 12 -3.11 -8.09 15.62
N GLY A 13 -2.61 -7.70 14.44
CA GLY A 13 -1.38 -6.92 14.29
C GLY A 13 -0.57 -7.30 13.06
N GLY A 14 0.64 -6.73 12.94
CA GLY A 14 1.45 -6.84 11.73
C GLY A 14 1.14 -5.73 10.72
N CYS A 15 1.91 -5.67 9.63
CA CYS A 15 1.70 -4.69 8.57
C CYS A 15 2.48 -5.08 7.30
N THR A 16 1.82 -5.17 6.15
CA THR A 16 2.46 -5.52 4.86
C THR A 16 3.52 -4.49 4.45
N THR A 17 3.32 -3.20 4.75
CA THR A 17 4.33 -2.17 4.46
C THR A 17 5.57 -2.30 5.36
N TYR A 18 5.42 -2.79 6.59
CA TYR A 18 6.56 -3.13 7.46
C TYR A 18 7.33 -4.32 6.88
N VAL A 19 6.65 -5.35 6.38
CA VAL A 19 7.31 -6.48 5.70
C VAL A 19 8.11 -6.00 4.48
N ALA A 20 7.60 -5.02 3.73
CA ALA A 20 8.38 -4.42 2.65
C ALA A 20 9.68 -3.76 3.14
N THR A 21 9.67 -3.11 4.31
CA THR A 21 10.91 -2.56 4.92
C THR A 21 11.92 -3.66 5.22
N GLU A 22 11.47 -4.82 5.72
CA GLU A 22 12.35 -5.97 6.00
C GLU A 22 12.98 -6.54 4.73
N VAL A 23 12.23 -6.58 3.62
CA VAL A 23 12.75 -7.00 2.31
C VAL A 23 13.81 -6.02 1.81
N ILE A 24 13.53 -4.72 1.88
CA ILE A 24 14.45 -3.67 1.44
C ILE A 24 15.75 -3.70 2.25
N THR A 25 15.69 -3.93 3.56
CA THR A 25 16.89 -3.97 4.42
C THR A 25 17.80 -5.15 4.12
N GLN A 26 17.24 -6.30 3.70
CA GLN A 26 17.97 -7.55 3.57
C GLN A 26 18.29 -7.92 2.11
N MET A 27 17.76 -7.21 1.11
CA MET A 27 18.08 -7.46 -0.29
C MET A 27 19.44 -6.86 -0.67
N GLU A 28 20.16 -7.52 -1.57
CA GLU A 28 21.41 -7.03 -2.17
C GLU A 28 21.17 -6.22 -3.46
N TYR A 29 19.93 -5.76 -3.66
CA TYR A 29 19.46 -5.10 -4.86
C TYR A 29 18.98 -3.68 -4.58
N ASP A 30 18.85 -2.89 -5.63
CA ASP A 30 18.33 -1.54 -5.57
C ASP A 30 16.83 -1.51 -5.88
N LEU A 31 16.13 -0.53 -5.29
CA LEU A 31 14.79 -0.14 -5.73
C LEU A 31 14.88 0.70 -7.00
N ILE A 32 14.01 0.41 -7.95
CA ILE A 32 13.87 1.13 -9.22
C ILE A 32 12.57 1.94 -9.15
N GLY A 33 12.69 3.24 -8.89
CA GLY A 33 11.55 4.08 -8.50
C GLY A 33 11.03 3.77 -7.10
N LEU A 34 9.91 4.41 -6.74
CA LEU A 34 9.30 4.26 -5.42
C LEU A 34 8.65 2.87 -5.25
N PRO A 35 8.70 2.29 -4.05
CA PRO A 35 7.85 1.16 -3.71
C PRO A 35 6.37 1.59 -3.79
N ARG A 36 5.48 0.64 -4.04
CA ARG A 36 4.06 0.91 -4.27
C ARG A 36 3.20 0.33 -3.18
N LEU A 37 2.29 1.14 -2.66
CA LEU A 37 1.20 0.72 -1.77
C LEU A 37 -0.12 0.86 -2.53
N VAL A 38 -0.70 -0.27 -2.92
CA VAL A 38 -1.88 -0.33 -3.78
C VAL A 38 -3.08 -0.80 -2.96
N ARG A 39 -4.07 0.07 -2.78
CA ARG A 39 -5.36 -0.26 -2.18
C ARG A 39 -6.24 -1.02 -3.17
N LEU A 40 -6.87 -2.09 -2.70
CA LEU A 40 -7.81 -2.89 -3.48
C LEU A 40 -9.24 -2.54 -3.07
N ASN A 41 -10.20 -3.35 -3.50
CA ASN A 41 -11.62 -3.08 -3.28
C ASN A 41 -11.96 -2.92 -1.79
N PRO A 42 -12.46 -1.75 -1.34
CA PRO A 42 -12.68 -1.49 0.08
C PRO A 42 -13.84 -2.30 0.68
N ASN A 43 -14.66 -2.95 -0.16
CA ASN A 43 -15.88 -3.63 0.26
C ASN A 43 -15.68 -5.14 0.52
N ILE A 44 -14.48 -5.68 0.31
CA ILE A 44 -14.22 -7.13 0.45
C ILE A 44 -14.31 -7.54 1.94
N PRO A 45 -15.06 -8.60 2.28
CA PRO A 45 -15.28 -9.00 3.68
C PRO A 45 -14.03 -9.61 4.33
N TRP A 46 -13.12 -10.15 3.52
CA TRP A 46 -11.88 -10.77 3.99
C TRP A 46 -10.70 -9.81 4.06
N LYS A 47 -10.94 -8.50 3.93
CA LYS A 47 -9.87 -7.51 4.04
C LYS A 47 -9.30 -7.48 5.46
N THR A 48 -7.99 -7.31 5.56
CA THR A 48 -7.37 -6.73 6.75
C THR A 48 -7.66 -5.21 6.77
N ARG A 49 -7.09 -4.47 7.73
CA ARG A 49 -7.36 -3.03 7.83
C ARG A 49 -6.78 -2.30 6.61
N GLY A 50 -7.66 -1.88 5.70
CA GLY A 50 -7.31 -1.05 4.55
C GLY A 50 -6.99 -1.80 3.24
N ASN A 51 -7.16 -3.13 3.17
CA ASN A 51 -7.05 -3.94 1.94
C ASN A 51 -5.93 -3.50 0.97
N GLY A 52 -4.68 -3.47 1.45
CA GLY A 52 -3.56 -2.88 0.72
C GLY A 52 -2.44 -3.87 0.47
N ALA A 53 -1.96 -3.93 -0.77
CA ALA A 53 -0.87 -4.78 -1.22
C ALA A 53 0.35 -3.97 -1.64
N MET A 54 1.52 -4.61 -1.62
CA MET A 54 2.80 -3.98 -1.91
C MET A 54 3.37 -4.45 -3.25
N ALA A 55 4.00 -3.54 -3.99
CA ALA A 55 4.87 -3.90 -5.11
C ALA A 55 6.21 -3.17 -5.06
N LEU A 56 7.29 -3.91 -5.30
CA LEU A 56 8.66 -3.42 -5.39
C LEU A 56 9.19 -3.69 -6.80
N HIS A 57 9.84 -2.70 -7.41
CA HIS A 57 10.61 -2.92 -8.63
C HIS A 57 12.09 -2.99 -8.24
N VAL A 58 12.69 -4.16 -8.37
CA VAL A 58 14.05 -4.45 -7.91
C VAL A 58 14.99 -4.76 -9.06
N GLY A 59 16.27 -4.45 -8.89
CA GLY A 59 17.34 -4.77 -9.85
C GLY A 59 18.65 -4.07 -9.46
N ILE A 60 19.60 -4.01 -10.39
CA ILE A 60 20.79 -3.15 -10.21
C ILE A 60 20.46 -1.77 -10.75
N GLY A 61 20.55 -0.76 -9.90
CA GLY A 61 20.16 0.62 -10.15
C GLY A 61 21.09 1.41 -11.06
N GLY A 62 20.53 2.39 -11.74
CA GLY A 62 21.25 3.33 -12.59
C GLY A 62 20.60 4.71 -12.69
N GLY A 63 21.39 5.68 -13.12
CA GLY A 63 20.97 7.07 -13.29
C GLY A 63 20.83 7.83 -11.98
N LYS A 64 19.83 8.70 -11.89
CA LYS A 64 19.62 9.56 -10.72
C LYS A 64 19.21 8.73 -9.51
N ARG A 65 19.85 9.04 -8.37
CA ARG A 65 19.58 8.45 -7.06
C ARG A 65 18.73 9.40 -6.24
N HIS A 66 17.65 8.91 -5.65
CA HIS A 66 16.76 9.66 -4.77
C HIS A 66 16.67 8.98 -3.42
N MET A 67 16.81 9.72 -2.33
CA MET A 67 16.49 9.21 -1.01
C MET A 67 14.96 9.08 -0.91
N ILE A 68 14.49 7.97 -0.36
CA ILE A 68 13.05 7.67 -0.26
C ILE A 68 12.65 7.19 1.14
N GLY A 69 13.63 7.03 2.03
CA GLY A 69 13.43 6.41 3.33
C GLY A 69 14.64 6.46 4.23
N GLU A 70 14.42 6.05 5.46
CA GLU A 70 15.46 5.66 6.40
C GLU A 70 14.97 4.41 7.15
N ILE A 71 15.82 3.41 7.30
CA ILE A 71 15.53 2.22 8.09
C ILE A 71 16.66 2.03 9.09
N GLU A 72 16.36 2.12 10.39
CA GLU A 72 17.32 1.91 11.47
C GLU A 72 18.57 2.81 11.34
N GLY A 73 18.37 4.08 11.00
CA GLY A 73 19.46 5.06 10.81
C GLY A 73 20.18 4.94 9.46
N LYS A 74 19.78 4.01 8.59
CA LYS A 74 20.39 3.84 7.26
C LYS A 74 19.50 4.44 6.18
N PRO A 75 20.01 5.38 5.35
CA PRO A 75 19.22 5.96 4.29
C PRO A 75 18.87 4.92 3.22
N VAL A 76 17.63 4.93 2.75
CA VAL A 76 17.12 4.09 1.66
C VAL A 76 17.00 4.94 0.40
N TYR A 77 17.48 4.41 -0.72
CA TYR A 77 17.46 5.07 -2.01
C TYR A 77 16.70 4.27 -3.05
N CYS A 78 16.18 4.99 -4.06
CA CYS A 78 15.77 4.41 -5.32
C CYS A 78 16.53 5.03 -6.50
N TYR A 79 16.49 4.33 -7.63
CA TYR A 79 17.16 4.71 -8.86
C TYR A 79 16.18 4.91 -10.01
N SER A 80 16.50 5.86 -10.89
CA SER A 80 15.65 6.23 -12.02
C SER A 80 15.41 5.11 -13.04
N HIS A 81 16.37 4.19 -13.22
CA HIS A 81 16.21 3.06 -14.12
C HIS A 81 17.02 1.85 -13.65
N ARG A 82 16.66 0.69 -14.22
CA ARG A 82 17.36 -0.57 -14.00
C ARG A 82 18.46 -0.76 -15.04
N LYS A 83 19.69 -1.09 -14.62
CA LYS A 83 20.81 -1.50 -15.49
C LYS A 83 20.82 -3.01 -15.74
N ARG A 84 20.60 -3.79 -14.68
CA ARG A 84 20.58 -5.27 -14.74
C ARG A 84 19.44 -5.82 -13.91
N GLU A 85 18.99 -7.01 -14.29
CA GLU A 85 17.96 -7.73 -13.56
C GLU A 85 18.51 -8.29 -12.24
N ALA A 86 17.64 -8.37 -11.23
CA ALA A 86 17.94 -9.09 -10.00
C ALA A 86 17.94 -10.61 -10.23
N ASN A 87 18.68 -11.37 -9.42
CA ASN A 87 18.62 -12.82 -9.45
C ASN A 87 17.29 -13.29 -8.84
N PHE A 88 16.57 -14.12 -9.60
CA PHE A 88 15.29 -14.66 -9.18
C PHE A 88 15.40 -15.53 -7.93
N SER A 89 16.33 -16.49 -7.93
CA SER A 89 16.44 -17.48 -6.86
C SER A 89 16.80 -16.82 -5.54
N GLU A 90 17.72 -15.85 -5.56
CA GLU A 90 18.11 -15.09 -4.37
C GLU A 90 16.91 -14.28 -3.82
N MET A 91 16.17 -13.58 -4.68
CA MET A 91 14.97 -12.85 -4.27
C MET A 91 13.88 -13.77 -3.71
N ALA A 92 13.64 -14.92 -4.34
CA ALA A 92 12.65 -15.90 -3.88
C ALA A 92 13.03 -16.47 -2.50
N THR A 93 14.30 -16.83 -2.30
CA THR A 93 14.80 -17.32 -1.00
C THR A 93 14.67 -16.26 0.09
N LEU A 94 15.00 -15.00 -0.22
CA LEU A 94 14.84 -13.88 0.71
C LEU A 94 13.38 -13.67 1.10
N LEU A 95 12.47 -13.64 0.12
CA LEU A 95 11.05 -13.44 0.34
C LEU A 95 10.45 -14.56 1.18
N GLU A 96 10.80 -15.81 0.91
CA GLU A 96 10.37 -16.94 1.72
C GLU A 96 10.81 -16.79 3.19
N LYS A 97 12.08 -16.45 3.42
CA LYS A 97 12.64 -16.25 4.77
C LYS A 97 11.87 -15.15 5.51
N ILE A 98 11.66 -14.00 4.87
CA ILE A 98 11.01 -12.85 5.50
C ILE A 98 9.53 -13.11 5.74
N ILE A 99 8.80 -13.63 4.74
CA ILE A 99 7.36 -13.89 4.89
C ILE A 99 7.12 -14.91 6.00
N ARG A 100 7.88 -16.00 6.06
CA ARG A 100 7.75 -16.99 7.15
C ARG A 100 8.01 -16.40 8.53
N ARG A 101 8.93 -15.45 8.65
CA ARG A 101 9.26 -14.79 9.92
C ARG A 101 8.17 -13.82 10.38
N HIS A 102 7.51 -13.13 9.45
CA HIS A 102 6.61 -12.02 9.77
C HIS A 102 5.12 -12.33 9.59
N MET A 103 4.76 -13.39 8.87
CA MET A 103 3.36 -13.77 8.64
C MET A 103 2.63 -14.03 9.96
N LYS A 104 1.42 -13.50 10.07
CA LYS A 104 0.51 -13.84 11.18
C LYS A 104 -0.18 -15.18 10.94
N ARG A 105 -0.59 -15.82 12.03
CA ARG A 105 -1.17 -17.19 12.00
C ARG A 105 -2.46 -17.27 11.19
N ASP A 106 -3.26 -16.21 11.23
CA ASP A 106 -4.55 -16.06 10.54
C ASP A 106 -4.46 -15.37 9.17
N ALA A 107 -3.26 -14.91 8.78
CA ALA A 107 -3.00 -14.30 7.48
C ALA A 107 -2.85 -15.37 6.39
N GLN A 108 -3.10 -14.99 5.12
CA GLN A 108 -2.90 -15.87 3.96
C GLN A 108 -1.92 -15.29 2.92
N PRO A 109 -0.64 -15.13 3.30
CA PRO A 109 0.31 -14.41 2.48
C PRO A 109 0.52 -15.03 1.11
N ALA A 110 0.90 -14.19 0.17
CA ALA A 110 1.57 -14.63 -1.04
C ALA A 110 2.62 -13.61 -1.48
N TYR A 111 3.62 -14.11 -2.20
CA TYR A 111 4.45 -13.26 -3.05
C TYR A 111 4.32 -13.67 -4.51
N VAL A 112 4.47 -12.69 -5.40
CA VAL A 112 4.54 -12.87 -6.85
C VAL A 112 5.80 -12.19 -7.35
N ILE A 113 6.57 -12.86 -8.20
CA ILE A 113 7.75 -12.33 -8.85
C ILE A 113 7.54 -12.41 -10.36
N SER A 114 7.76 -11.30 -11.07
CA SER A 114 7.74 -11.31 -12.53
C SER A 114 8.71 -10.30 -13.13
N THR A 115 9.33 -10.64 -14.25
CA THR A 115 10.18 -9.70 -15.01
C THR A 115 9.35 -8.69 -15.81
N ARG A 116 8.07 -8.99 -16.06
CA ARG A 116 7.11 -8.14 -16.77
C ARG A 116 5.91 -7.87 -15.86
N LYS A 117 5.23 -6.75 -16.07
CA LYS A 117 3.97 -6.51 -15.34
C LYS A 117 2.89 -7.42 -15.91
N PRO A 118 2.09 -8.11 -15.09
CA PRO A 118 0.86 -8.73 -15.56
C PRO A 118 -0.10 -7.68 -16.15
N PRO A 119 -1.19 -8.12 -16.81
CA PRO A 119 -2.16 -7.22 -17.42
C PRO A 119 -2.79 -6.27 -16.40
N ALA A 120 -2.99 -5.01 -16.80
CA ALA A 120 -3.62 -4.00 -15.95
C ALA A 120 -5.08 -4.35 -15.55
N SER A 121 -5.71 -5.26 -16.29
CA SER A 121 -7.05 -5.80 -15.97
C SER A 121 -7.09 -6.47 -14.60
N LEU A 122 -6.01 -7.12 -14.15
CA LEU A 122 -5.95 -7.73 -12.81
C LEU A 122 -6.11 -6.67 -11.72
N TYR A 123 -5.40 -5.54 -11.83
CA TYR A 123 -5.56 -4.41 -10.91
C TYR A 123 -7.00 -3.88 -10.94
N TRP A 124 -7.51 -3.58 -12.13
CA TRP A 124 -8.84 -2.99 -12.25
C TRP A 124 -9.96 -3.89 -11.75
N LYS A 125 -9.85 -5.21 -11.92
CA LYS A 125 -10.76 -6.18 -11.30
C LYS A 125 -10.62 -6.16 -9.78
N ALA A 126 -9.41 -6.30 -9.26
CA ALA A 126 -9.14 -6.39 -7.81
C ALA A 126 -9.55 -5.13 -7.02
N VAL A 127 -9.48 -3.93 -7.63
CA VAL A 127 -9.89 -2.69 -6.97
C VAL A 127 -11.40 -2.41 -7.08
N ARG A 128 -12.13 -3.11 -7.96
CA ARG A 128 -13.54 -2.80 -8.29
C ARG A 128 -14.54 -3.92 -8.00
N THR A 129 -14.11 -5.17 -7.95
CA THR A 129 -14.99 -6.34 -7.84
C THR A 129 -14.46 -7.35 -6.82
N LEU A 130 -15.23 -8.41 -6.58
CA LEU A 130 -14.71 -9.66 -6.02
C LEU A 130 -13.86 -10.35 -7.09
N VAL A 131 -12.72 -10.93 -6.70
CA VAL A 131 -11.83 -11.67 -7.61
C VAL A 131 -11.54 -13.03 -7.00
N GLU A 132 -11.66 -14.07 -7.82
CA GLU A 132 -11.34 -15.44 -7.43
C GLU A 132 -9.84 -15.69 -7.63
N LYS A 133 -9.24 -16.45 -6.70
CA LYS A 133 -7.80 -16.70 -6.69
C LYS A 133 -7.36 -17.49 -7.93
N GLU A 134 -8.18 -18.44 -8.36
CA GLU A 134 -7.92 -19.33 -9.48
C GLU A 134 -7.85 -18.57 -10.80
N GLU A 135 -8.64 -17.50 -10.96
CA GLU A 135 -8.58 -16.60 -12.12
C GLU A 135 -7.22 -15.88 -12.18
N VAL A 136 -6.72 -15.41 -11.03
CA VAL A 136 -5.40 -14.76 -10.94
C VAL A 136 -4.29 -15.76 -11.24
N MET A 137 -4.37 -16.98 -10.70
CA MET A 137 -3.37 -18.02 -10.95
C MET A 137 -3.28 -18.38 -12.44
N ALA A 138 -4.43 -18.48 -13.12
CA ALA A 138 -4.47 -18.74 -14.56
C ALA A 138 -3.84 -17.60 -15.38
N GLU A 139 -4.05 -16.34 -15.00
CA GLU A 139 -3.44 -15.18 -15.67
C GLU A 139 -1.91 -15.10 -15.46
N LEU A 140 -1.42 -15.60 -14.33
CA LEU A 140 0.01 -15.64 -14.00
C LEU A 140 0.75 -16.84 -14.59
N ASP A 141 0.03 -17.86 -15.05
CA ASP A 141 0.62 -19.10 -15.57
C ASP A 141 1.60 -18.81 -16.72
N GLY A 142 2.81 -19.37 -16.61
CA GLY A 142 3.91 -19.14 -17.55
C GLY A 142 4.46 -17.70 -17.64
N THR A 143 3.94 -16.73 -16.86
CA THR A 143 4.37 -15.31 -16.92
C THR A 143 4.94 -14.76 -15.61
N ALA A 144 4.65 -15.41 -14.49
CA ALA A 144 5.15 -15.06 -13.18
C ALA A 144 5.35 -16.31 -12.33
N GLU A 145 6.25 -16.21 -11.35
CA GLU A 145 6.39 -17.22 -10.30
C GLU A 145 5.82 -16.68 -9.00
N TYR A 146 5.25 -17.55 -8.19
CA TYR A 146 4.61 -17.15 -6.95
C TYR A 146 4.67 -18.25 -5.90
N ARG A 147 4.45 -17.86 -4.64
CA ARG A 147 4.29 -18.82 -3.54
C ARG A 147 3.14 -18.41 -2.65
N LEU A 148 2.38 -19.42 -2.24
CA LEU A 148 1.17 -19.30 -1.43
C LEU A 148 1.42 -19.82 -0.02
N TYR A 149 0.86 -19.15 0.99
CA TYR A 149 0.89 -19.56 2.38
C TYR A 149 -0.54 -19.55 2.95
N ASN A 150 -0.88 -20.56 3.76
CA ASN A 150 -2.16 -20.64 4.49
C ASN A 150 -3.43 -20.38 3.63
N GLY A 151 -3.46 -20.88 2.39
CA GLY A 151 -4.56 -20.66 1.43
C GLY A 151 -4.26 -19.60 0.36
N GLY A 152 -3.34 -18.68 0.64
CA GLY A 152 -2.68 -17.82 -0.34
C GLY A 152 -3.57 -16.78 -1.02
N ARG A 153 -4.56 -16.21 -0.31
CA ARG A 153 -5.41 -15.15 -0.88
C ARG A 153 -4.64 -13.87 -1.23
N GLY A 154 -3.51 -13.62 -0.57
CA GLY A 154 -2.61 -12.52 -0.91
C GLY A 154 -2.11 -12.50 -2.36
N ILE A 155 -2.24 -13.58 -3.14
CA ILE A 155 -1.84 -13.56 -4.56
C ILE A 155 -2.67 -12.57 -5.37
N ILE A 156 -3.93 -12.32 -4.99
CA ILE A 156 -4.80 -11.34 -5.64
C ILE A 156 -4.20 -9.95 -5.49
N GLY A 157 -3.84 -9.53 -4.27
CA GLY A 157 -3.27 -8.22 -4.06
C GLY A 157 -1.83 -8.09 -4.55
N ALA A 158 -0.99 -9.11 -4.33
CA ALA A 158 0.39 -9.12 -4.81
C ALA A 158 0.45 -8.94 -6.35
N SER A 159 -0.39 -9.66 -7.09
CA SER A 159 -0.49 -9.53 -8.54
C SER A 159 -1.09 -8.19 -8.97
N ALA A 160 -2.16 -7.72 -8.31
CA ALA A 160 -2.79 -6.43 -8.59
C ALA A 160 -1.82 -5.26 -8.37
N ALA A 161 -1.02 -5.30 -7.30
CA ALA A 161 -0.03 -4.25 -7.00
C ALA A 161 1.05 -4.14 -8.09
N ILE A 162 1.55 -5.28 -8.61
CA ILE A 162 2.47 -5.28 -9.74
C ILE A 162 1.79 -4.75 -11.01
N SER A 163 0.54 -5.18 -11.23
CA SER A 163 -0.25 -4.87 -12.43
C SER A 163 -0.67 -3.41 -12.52
N TRP A 164 -0.63 -2.67 -11.41
CA TRP A 164 -1.06 -1.28 -11.35
C TRP A 164 -0.26 -0.37 -12.30
N ARG A 165 -1.00 0.33 -13.15
CA ARG A 165 -0.50 1.34 -14.10
C ARG A 165 -1.24 2.63 -13.75
N PRO A 166 -0.63 3.54 -12.94
CA PRO A 166 -1.33 4.71 -12.44
C PRO A 166 -1.80 5.60 -13.59
N GLY A 167 -3.11 5.87 -13.63
CA GLY A 167 -3.67 6.98 -14.40
C GLY A 167 -3.60 8.28 -13.60
N ASP A 168 -3.89 8.16 -12.30
CA ASP A 168 -3.67 9.16 -11.25
C ASP A 168 -2.92 8.48 -10.09
N ARG A 169 -2.26 9.26 -9.23
CA ARG A 169 -1.47 8.78 -8.10
C ARG A 169 -1.29 9.86 -7.04
N THR A 170 -1.16 9.39 -5.81
CA THR A 170 -0.70 10.19 -4.67
C THR A 170 0.49 9.48 -4.02
N TYR A 171 1.08 10.10 -3.02
CA TYR A 171 2.18 9.54 -2.26
C TYR A 171 1.81 9.44 -0.78
N GLU A 172 2.37 8.44 -0.09
CA GLU A 172 2.23 8.30 1.35
C GLU A 172 3.61 8.04 1.98
N LEU A 173 4.02 8.92 2.89
CA LEU A 173 5.18 8.72 3.76
C LEU A 173 4.70 8.01 5.01
N ILE A 174 5.17 6.79 5.24
CA ILE A 174 4.78 5.96 6.39
C ILE A 174 5.97 5.82 7.33
N THR A 175 5.76 6.15 8.60
CA THR A 175 6.74 5.98 9.68
C THR A 175 6.41 4.78 10.56
N TYR A 176 7.41 4.25 11.25
CA TYR A 176 7.30 3.11 12.15
C TYR A 176 8.09 3.37 13.42
N GLY A 177 7.60 2.89 14.55
CA GLY A 177 8.28 3.03 15.83
C GLY A 177 7.48 2.40 16.97
N ASN A 178 8.17 2.05 18.05
CA ASN A 178 7.55 1.48 19.25
C ASN A 178 6.92 2.55 20.15
N GLU A 179 7.64 3.63 20.43
CA GLU A 179 7.10 4.78 21.14
C GLU A 179 6.38 5.70 20.16
N LYS A 180 5.14 6.08 20.48
CA LYS A 180 4.25 6.82 19.58
C LYS A 180 3.58 7.98 20.28
N TRP A 181 4.24 9.13 20.27
CA TRP A 181 3.63 10.39 20.66
C TRP A 181 3.92 11.44 19.60
N ILE A 182 2.94 12.30 19.33
CA ILE A 182 3.06 13.40 18.38
C ILE A 182 2.39 14.62 18.98
N GLU A 183 3.03 15.78 18.88
CA GLU A 183 2.46 17.04 19.33
C GLU A 183 1.39 17.53 18.34
N ARG A 184 0.17 17.76 18.83
CA ARG A 184 -0.97 18.19 18.02
C ARG A 184 -0.70 19.49 17.28
N GLU A 185 -0.08 20.44 17.96
CA GLU A 185 0.22 21.78 17.46
C GLU A 185 1.17 21.70 16.26
N SER A 186 2.18 20.81 16.32
CA SER A 186 3.07 20.55 15.18
C SER A 186 2.32 19.98 13.96
N VAL A 187 1.31 19.12 14.17
CA VAL A 187 0.48 18.58 13.08
C VAL A 187 -0.34 19.69 12.43
N ILE A 188 -0.98 20.55 13.23
CA ILE A 188 -1.77 21.68 12.72
C ILE A 188 -0.88 22.67 11.94
N ALA A 189 0.32 22.96 12.46
CA ALA A 189 1.28 23.82 11.80
C ALA A 189 1.74 23.23 10.46
N MET A 190 2.05 21.93 10.44
CA MET A 190 2.43 21.19 9.24
C MET A 190 1.30 21.19 8.20
N ASP A 191 0.08 20.84 8.59
CA ASP A 191 -1.08 20.76 7.70
C ASP A 191 -1.38 22.10 7.00
N ARG A 192 -1.19 23.22 7.71
CA ARG A 192 -1.34 24.57 7.13
C ARG A 192 -0.18 24.98 6.21
N ALA A 193 1.03 24.53 6.50
CA ALA A 193 2.24 24.93 5.76
C ALA A 193 2.53 24.06 4.53
N CYS A 194 1.92 22.87 4.47
CA CYS A 194 2.09 21.87 3.42
C CYS A 194 0.76 21.62 2.69
N PRO A 195 0.28 22.58 1.86
CA PRO A 195 -1.04 22.52 1.24
C PRO A 195 -1.25 21.38 0.23
N GLY A 196 -0.18 20.76 -0.29
CA GLY A 196 -0.31 19.56 -1.12
C GLY A 196 -0.35 18.27 -0.31
N THR A 197 -0.38 18.35 1.03
CA THR A 197 -0.70 17.23 1.91
C THR A 197 -2.18 17.24 2.30
N PHE A 198 -2.73 16.09 2.66
CA PHE A 198 -4.15 15.98 2.99
C PHE A 198 -4.45 14.90 4.03
N ASN A 199 -5.63 15.00 4.66
CA ASN A 199 -6.08 14.09 5.73
C ASN A 199 -5.10 13.99 6.91
N ASN A 200 -4.44 15.10 7.27
CA ASN A 200 -3.51 15.14 8.40
C ASN A 200 -4.23 15.46 9.72
N TYR A 201 -5.13 16.45 9.71
CA TYR A 201 -5.90 16.91 10.87
C TYR A 201 -7.36 17.19 10.50
N ASP A 202 -8.28 16.75 11.35
CA ASP A 202 -9.70 17.08 11.25
C ASP A 202 -10.03 18.23 12.22
N TYR A 203 -10.18 19.44 11.68
CA TYR A 203 -10.48 20.63 12.45
C TYR A 203 -11.89 20.64 13.05
N ARG A 204 -12.84 19.91 12.47
CA ARG A 204 -14.23 19.89 12.96
C ARG A 204 -14.36 19.00 14.17
N ASN A 205 -13.66 17.87 14.17
CA ASN A 205 -13.69 16.88 15.24
C ASN A 205 -12.44 16.94 16.16
N GLU A 206 -11.55 17.91 15.94
CA GLU A 206 -10.29 18.13 16.66
C GLU A 206 -9.40 16.88 16.77
N TYR A 207 -9.29 16.15 15.66
CA TYR A 207 -8.69 14.81 15.62
C TYR A 207 -7.47 14.72 14.68
N ILE A 208 -6.40 14.08 15.15
CA ILE A 208 -5.19 13.83 14.33
C ILE A 208 -5.45 12.65 13.38
N ALA A 209 -5.64 12.95 12.10
CA ALA A 209 -6.05 11.99 11.08
C ALA A 209 -4.91 11.15 10.49
N LEU A 210 -3.66 11.64 10.56
CA LEU A 210 -2.46 10.91 10.14
C LEU A 210 -2.09 9.71 11.03
N LEU A 211 -2.68 9.60 12.23
CA LEU A 211 -2.40 8.51 13.17
C LEU A 211 -3.25 7.27 12.82
N PRO A 212 -2.64 6.06 12.79
CA PRO A 212 -3.37 4.82 12.60
C PRO A 212 -4.21 4.50 13.84
N LYS A 213 -5.39 3.91 13.64
CA LYS A 213 -6.30 3.47 14.72
C LYS A 213 -6.00 2.05 15.24
N SER A 214 -4.86 1.46 14.90
CA SER A 214 -4.57 0.04 15.10
C SER A 214 -3.29 -0.22 15.87
N THR A 215 -3.18 -1.41 16.46
CA THR A 215 -1.95 -1.98 17.07
C THR A 215 -0.90 -2.38 16.02
N SER A 216 -0.80 -1.60 14.94
CA SER A 216 0.17 -1.77 13.85
C SER A 216 1.55 -1.23 14.28
N PRO A 217 2.66 -1.71 13.70
CA PRO A 217 3.96 -1.04 13.85
C PRO A 217 4.00 0.37 13.23
N VAL A 218 3.06 0.74 12.36
CA VAL A 218 2.98 2.09 11.78
C VAL A 218 2.78 3.12 12.90
N PHE A 219 3.57 4.19 12.86
CA PHE A 219 3.46 5.30 13.79
C PHE A 219 2.55 6.39 13.22
N TYR A 220 2.86 6.97 12.06
CA TYR A 220 1.95 7.86 11.34
C TYR A 220 2.16 7.78 9.83
N GLY A 221 1.20 8.30 9.06
CA GLY A 221 1.26 8.39 7.61
C GLY A 221 0.89 9.78 7.10
N ILE A 222 1.77 10.44 6.35
CA ILE A 222 1.49 11.72 5.68
C ILE A 222 1.17 11.44 4.22
N ARG A 223 0.05 11.97 3.71
CA ARG A 223 -0.37 11.80 2.32
C ARG A 223 -0.31 13.11 1.57
N GLY A 224 0.04 13.05 0.28
CA GLY A 224 0.12 14.24 -0.54
C GLY A 224 0.49 13.95 -2.00
N ASP A 225 0.62 15.02 -2.78
CA ASP A 225 0.86 14.97 -4.22
C ASP A 225 2.34 15.14 -4.61
N SER A 226 3.22 15.48 -3.67
CA SER A 226 4.65 15.67 -3.88
C SER A 226 5.49 14.93 -2.84
N VAL A 227 6.49 14.19 -3.32
CA VAL A 227 7.50 13.52 -2.49
C VAL A 227 8.27 14.55 -1.66
N GLU A 228 8.69 15.66 -2.27
CA GLU A 228 9.44 16.73 -1.63
C GLU A 228 8.64 17.43 -0.51
N GLU A 229 7.34 17.62 -0.71
CA GLU A 229 6.48 18.20 0.31
C GLU A 229 6.23 17.24 1.47
N LEU A 230 6.09 15.93 1.21
CA LEU A 230 6.01 14.92 2.27
C LEU A 230 7.26 14.92 3.16
N TYR A 231 8.44 15.10 2.56
CA TYR A 231 9.69 15.27 3.30
C TYR A 231 9.64 16.47 4.22
N ARG A 232 9.29 17.63 3.67
CA ARG A 232 9.18 18.87 4.45
C ARG A 232 8.16 18.73 5.58
N ALA A 233 7.01 18.12 5.29
CA ALA A 233 5.95 17.88 6.25
C ALA A 233 6.43 17.03 7.43
N LYS A 234 7.14 15.93 7.13
CA LYS A 234 7.73 15.05 8.15
C LYS A 234 8.68 15.80 9.10
N GLU A 235 9.55 16.64 8.55
CA GLU A 235 10.53 17.41 9.35
C GLU A 235 9.90 18.51 10.22
N MET A 236 8.65 18.90 9.94
CA MET A 236 7.92 19.85 10.77
C MET A 236 7.25 19.22 11.99
N LEU A 237 7.06 17.90 12.00
CA LEU A 237 6.37 17.21 13.08
C LEU A 237 7.27 17.05 14.30
N VAL A 238 6.71 17.30 15.48
CA VAL A 238 7.38 17.07 16.77
C VAL A 238 6.85 15.75 17.34
N THR A 239 7.71 14.73 17.34
CA THR A 239 7.33 13.33 17.58
C THR A 239 8.34 12.58 18.45
N SER A 240 7.93 11.41 18.97
CA SER A 240 8.87 10.37 19.41
C SER A 240 9.76 9.92 18.25
N LYS A 241 10.92 9.34 18.61
CA LYS A 241 11.88 8.83 17.63
C LYS A 241 11.23 7.77 16.72
N GLU A 242 11.34 8.00 15.43
CA GLU A 242 10.98 7.02 14.40
C GLU A 242 12.13 6.01 14.24
N GLU A 243 11.79 4.74 14.13
CA GLU A 243 12.77 3.68 13.84
C GLU A 243 13.01 3.55 12.34
N ARG A 244 11.96 3.80 11.56
CA ARG A 244 11.96 3.65 10.10
C ARG A 244 10.94 4.59 9.47
N TRP A 245 11.17 5.00 8.24
CA TRP A 245 10.16 5.60 7.38
C TRP A 245 10.46 5.35 5.90
N LEU A 246 9.42 5.26 5.08
CA LEU A 246 9.50 5.09 3.63
C LEU A 246 8.38 5.85 2.93
N ILE A 247 8.67 6.34 1.73
CA ILE A 247 7.68 6.96 0.83
C ILE A 247 7.22 5.93 -0.20
N PHE A 248 5.90 5.87 -0.39
CA PHE A 248 5.23 4.97 -1.32
C PHE A 248 4.49 5.75 -2.40
N GLU A 249 4.53 5.25 -3.65
CA GLU A 249 3.59 5.64 -4.70
C GLU A 249 2.27 4.88 -4.49
N THR A 250 1.12 5.56 -4.48
CA THR A 250 -0.17 4.96 -4.10
C THR A 250 -1.32 5.36 -5.01
N ASN A 251 -2.36 4.53 -5.03
CA ASN A 251 -3.66 4.83 -5.65
C ASN A 251 -4.67 5.40 -4.63
N GLN A 252 -4.19 5.91 -3.49
CA GLN A 252 -5.08 6.49 -2.49
C GLN A 252 -5.60 7.83 -3.01
N ALA A 253 -6.85 8.16 -2.67
CA ALA A 253 -7.53 9.38 -3.10
C ALA A 253 -7.68 9.57 -4.63
N THR A 254 -7.57 8.50 -5.44
CA THR A 254 -7.73 8.58 -6.91
C THR A 254 -9.10 8.13 -7.43
N ASP A 255 -10.00 7.68 -6.54
CA ASP A 255 -11.30 7.11 -6.91
C ASP A 255 -11.27 5.89 -7.83
N ASP A 256 -10.12 5.19 -7.96
CA ASP A 256 -9.95 4.04 -8.86
C ASP A 256 -11.00 2.92 -8.66
N HIS A 257 -11.49 2.78 -7.42
CA HIS A 257 -12.51 1.81 -7.01
C HIS A 257 -13.94 2.14 -7.48
N LEU A 258 -14.23 3.38 -7.90
CA LEU A 258 -15.56 3.81 -8.33
C LEU A 258 -15.88 3.35 -9.75
N GLN A 259 -17.11 2.89 -9.94
CA GLN A 259 -17.62 2.43 -11.24
C GLN A 259 -18.94 3.11 -11.60
N ARG A 260 -19.03 3.73 -12.79
CA ARG A 260 -20.30 4.23 -13.29
C ARG A 260 -21.18 3.07 -13.74
N LYS A 261 -22.38 2.91 -13.15
CA LYS A 261 -23.31 1.81 -13.46
C LYS A 261 -24.77 2.28 -13.51
N LYS A 262 -25.62 1.48 -14.16
CA LYS A 262 -27.08 1.57 -13.97
C LYS A 262 -27.44 0.92 -12.62
N ILE A 263 -28.48 1.43 -11.97
CA ILE A 263 -28.96 0.89 -10.68
C ILE A 263 -29.24 -0.62 -10.77
N SER A 264 -29.83 -1.08 -11.87
CA SER A 264 -30.14 -2.50 -12.11
C SER A 264 -28.92 -3.41 -12.31
N GLN A 265 -27.72 -2.85 -12.45
CA GLN A 265 -26.47 -3.59 -12.70
C GLN A 265 -25.52 -3.61 -11.49
N VAL A 266 -25.89 -2.93 -10.41
CA VAL A 266 -25.08 -2.87 -9.18
C VAL A 266 -25.06 -4.25 -8.54
N LYS A 267 -23.86 -4.76 -8.24
CA LYS A 267 -23.67 -6.02 -7.53
C LYS A 267 -23.15 -5.76 -6.10
N PRO A 268 -23.34 -6.71 -5.17
CA PRO A 268 -22.68 -6.66 -3.88
C PRO A 268 -21.17 -6.47 -4.02
N TYR A 269 -20.55 -5.81 -3.03
CA TYR A 269 -19.12 -5.56 -2.94
C TYR A 269 -18.55 -4.59 -4.00
N GLU A 270 -19.37 -3.78 -4.65
CA GLU A 270 -18.92 -2.76 -5.61
C GLU A 270 -19.17 -1.35 -5.07
N SER A 271 -18.23 -0.43 -5.33
CA SER A 271 -18.45 1.00 -5.16
C SER A 271 -18.85 1.62 -6.50
N VAL A 272 -19.98 2.32 -6.52
CA VAL A 272 -20.60 2.77 -7.77
C VAL A 272 -21.00 4.24 -7.76
N ILE A 273 -20.91 4.86 -8.94
CA ILE A 273 -21.51 6.15 -9.25
C ILE A 273 -22.78 5.87 -10.06
N VAL A 274 -23.94 6.20 -9.49
CA VAL A 274 -25.26 6.01 -10.11
C VAL A 274 -26.02 7.34 -10.19
N LYS A 275 -27.01 7.42 -11.07
CA LYS A 275 -27.97 8.53 -11.13
C LYS A 275 -29.37 7.99 -10.92
N GLY A 276 -30.19 8.71 -10.16
CA GLY A 276 -31.57 8.33 -9.85
C GLY A 276 -32.35 9.47 -9.20
N TYR A 277 -33.61 9.21 -8.88
CA TYR A 277 -34.49 10.14 -8.17
C TYR A 277 -34.76 9.63 -6.76
N VAL A 278 -34.88 10.54 -5.81
CA VAL A 278 -35.24 10.20 -4.43
C VAL A 278 -36.69 9.74 -4.41
N LYS A 279 -36.93 8.47 -4.04
CA LYS A 279 -38.28 7.88 -4.00
C LYS A 279 -38.98 8.10 -2.66
N ARG A 280 -38.22 8.28 -1.58
CA ARG A 280 -38.70 8.49 -0.21
C ARG A 280 -37.75 9.42 0.52
N GLU A 281 -38.30 10.25 1.40
CA GLU A 281 -37.52 11.12 2.27
C GLU A 281 -36.56 10.32 3.17
N PRO A 282 -35.38 10.85 3.50
CA PRO A 282 -34.45 10.23 4.44
C PRO A 282 -35.07 10.05 5.83
N TYR A 283 -34.78 8.93 6.49
CA TYR A 283 -35.15 8.69 7.89
C TYR A 283 -34.02 7.98 8.64
N VAL A 284 -33.94 8.23 9.95
CA VAL A 284 -32.91 7.70 10.83
C VAL A 284 -33.21 6.25 11.18
N ILE A 285 -32.17 5.40 11.18
CA ILE A 285 -32.26 4.00 11.61
C ILE A 285 -31.35 3.77 12.83
N LYS A 286 -31.45 2.58 13.44
CA LYS A 286 -30.60 2.22 14.59
C LYS A 286 -29.12 2.28 14.18
N GLY A 287 -28.34 3.10 14.89
CA GLY A 287 -26.91 3.31 14.64
C GLY A 287 -26.56 4.74 14.18
N GLY A 288 -27.55 5.55 13.80
CA GLY A 288 -27.37 6.92 13.31
C GLY A 288 -27.64 7.00 11.82
#